data_AF-A0A672MZA9-F1
#
_entry.id   AF-A0A672MZA9-F1
#
_cell.length_a   1.000
_cell.length_b   1.000
_cell.length_c   1.000
_cell.angle_alpha   90.00
_cell.angle_beta   90.00
_cell.angle_gamma   90.00
#
_symmetry.space_group_name_H-M   'P 1'
#
loop_
_entity.id
_entity.type
_entity.pdbx_description
1 polymer ?
#
loop_
_entity_poly.entity_id
_entity_poly.type
_entity_poly.pdbx_seq_one_letter_code
_entity_poly.pdbx_strand_id
1 'polypeptide(L)' 'MSVKSDSEPNNNVSIEEEVRTLFVSGLPTDIKPRELYLLFRPFKGYEGSLIKLTSKQPVGFVTFDSRSGAEAAKNALNMT' A
#
# COMPACT_ATOMS: atom_id res chain seq x y z
N MET A 1 21.31 19.65 43.25
CA MET A 1 19.95 19.65 42.65
C MET A 1 20.09 19.19 41.22
N SER A 2 19.83 17.91 40.95
CA SER A 2 19.86 17.37 39.60
C SER A 2 18.57 17.76 38.91
N VAL A 3 18.70 18.57 37.86
CA VAL A 3 17.59 18.94 36.98
C VAL A 3 17.11 17.68 36.26
N LYS A 4 15.81 17.40 36.37
CA LYS A 4 15.14 16.34 35.63
C LYS A 4 15.10 16.73 34.15
N SER A 5 15.58 15.85 33.28
CA SER A 5 15.31 15.94 31.85
C SER A 5 13.92 15.40 31.62
N ASP A 6 12.95 16.29 31.44
CA ASP A 6 11.61 15.93 30.99
C ASP A 6 11.75 15.32 29.58
N SER A 7 11.59 14.01 29.53
CA SER A 7 11.50 13.26 28.28
C SER A 7 10.06 13.38 27.80
N GLU A 8 9.76 14.41 27.00
CA GLU A 8 8.53 14.40 26.21
C GLU A 8 8.63 13.22 25.22
N PRO A 9 7.64 12.31 25.17
CA PRO A 9 7.56 11.37 24.07
C PRO A 9 7.19 12.21 22.85
N ASN A 10 8.19 12.59 22.07
CA ASN A 10 7.99 13.26 20.81
C ASN A 10 7.24 12.25 19.93
N ASN A 11 5.91 12.38 19.91
CA ASN A 11 4.96 11.52 19.20
C ASN A 11 5.03 11.81 17.70
N ASN A 12 6.24 11.86 17.17
CA ASN A 12 6.51 11.73 15.75
C ASN A 12 6.50 10.23 15.47
N VAL A 13 5.30 9.63 15.62
CA VAL A 13 5.00 8.35 14.98
C VAL A 13 5.32 8.59 13.52
N SER A 14 6.44 8.03 13.05
CA SER A 14 6.88 8.12 11.68
C SER A 14 5.67 7.83 10.79
N ILE A 15 5.12 8.85 10.13
CA ILE A 15 4.00 8.69 9.18
C ILE A 15 4.45 7.85 7.96
N GLU A 16 5.76 7.56 7.89
CA GLU A 16 6.40 6.53 7.10
C GLU A 16 6.15 5.08 7.60
N GLU A 17 5.31 4.89 8.62
CA GLU A 17 4.76 3.59 9.03
C GLU A 17 3.98 2.97 7.87
N GLU A 18 4.72 2.27 7.02
CA GLU A 18 4.41 0.89 6.67
C GLU A 18 3.06 0.70 5.95
N VAL A 19 2.80 1.49 4.91
CA VAL A 19 1.54 1.38 4.17
C VAL A 19 1.46 0.02 3.46
N ARG A 20 0.61 -0.86 3.98
CA ARG A 20 0.28 -2.19 3.44
C ARG A 20 -0.63 -2.15 2.19
N THR A 21 -0.94 -0.96 1.69
CA THR A 21 -1.82 -0.75 0.54
C THR A 21 -1.06 -0.11 -0.62
N LEU A 22 -0.94 -0.82 -1.74
CA LEU A 22 -0.32 -0.31 -2.95
C LEU A 22 -1.32 0.51 -3.76
N PHE A 23 -0.84 1.63 -4.32
CA PHE A 23 -1.54 2.39 -5.34
C PHE A 23 -1.10 1.94 -6.73
N VAL A 24 -2.06 1.66 -7.61
CA VAL A 24 -1.83 1.18 -8.97
C VAL A 24 -2.43 2.17 -9.96
N SER A 25 -1.58 2.88 -10.70
CA SER A 25 -1.98 3.83 -11.74
C SER A 25 -1.73 3.27 -13.14
N GLY A 26 -2.18 3.99 -14.17
CA GLY A 26 -2.00 3.59 -15.57
C GLY A 26 -2.84 2.38 -15.97
N LEU A 27 -3.91 2.09 -15.22
CA LEU A 27 -4.82 0.99 -15.55
C LEU A 27 -5.60 1.32 -16.84
N PRO A 28 -5.85 0.33 -17.69
CA PRO A 28 -6.69 0.51 -18.87
C PRO A 28 -8.12 0.87 -18.47
N THR A 29 -8.86 1.56 -19.34
CA THR A 29 -10.21 2.06 -19.05
C THR A 29 -11.25 0.96 -18.84
N ASP A 30 -11.00 -0.23 -19.38
CA ASP A 30 -11.84 -1.42 -19.26
C ASP A 30 -11.35 -2.42 -18.19
N ILE A 31 -10.42 -1.99 -17.33
CA ILE A 31 -9.89 -2.80 -16.22
C ILE A 31 -11.01 -3.43 -15.39
N LYS A 32 -10.86 -4.72 -15.09
CA LYS A 32 -11.82 -5.46 -14.26
C LYS A 32 -11.23 -5.74 -12.87
N PRO A 33 -12.03 -5.74 -11.79
CA PRO A 33 -11.55 -6.11 -10.45
C PRO A 33 -10.81 -7.45 -10.41
N ARG A 34 -11.25 -8.40 -11.27
CA ARG A 34 -10.62 -9.71 -11.44
C ARG A 34 -9.15 -9.61 -11.86
N GLU A 35 -8.76 -8.62 -12.64
CA GLU A 35 -7.39 -8.49 -13.13
C GLU A 35 -6.41 -8.13 -12.01
N LEU A 36 -6.80 -7.20 -11.12
CA LEU A 36 -6.01 -6.92 -9.91
C LEU A 36 -5.95 -8.14 -8.98
N TYR A 37 -7.06 -8.85 -8.79
CA TYR A 37 -7.05 -10.11 -8.03
C TYR A 37 -6.08 -11.12 -8.64
N LEU A 38 -6.12 -11.34 -9.95
CA LEU A 38 -5.23 -12.29 -10.62
C LEU A 38 -3.74 -11.89 -10.52
N LEU A 39 -3.46 -10.59 -10.61
CA LEU A 39 -2.10 -10.06 -10.53
C LEU A 39 -1.52 -10.21 -9.12
N PHE A 40 -2.32 -9.96 -8.08
CA PHE A 40 -1.82 -9.87 -6.71
C PHE A 40 -2.07 -11.08 -5.81
N ARG A 41 -3.05 -11.95 -6.13
CA ARG A 41 -3.31 -13.20 -5.36
C ARG A 41 -2.09 -14.10 -5.13
N PRO A 42 -1.04 -14.17 -6.00
CA PRO A 42 0.09 -15.06 -5.75
C PRO A 42 0.98 -14.58 -4.61
N PHE A 43 0.90 -13.31 -4.22
CA PHE A 43 1.70 -12.74 -3.16
C PHE A 43 1.08 -13.05 -1.80
N LYS A 44 1.93 -13.48 -0.87
CA LYS A 44 1.51 -13.77 0.50
C LYS A 44 0.92 -12.51 1.14
N GLY A 45 -0.19 -12.70 1.86
CA GLY A 45 -0.83 -11.62 2.60
C GLY A 45 -1.79 -10.77 1.80
N TYR A 46 -2.10 -11.08 0.53
CA TYR A 46 -3.13 -10.37 -0.23
C TYR A 46 -4.49 -10.43 0.50
N GLU A 47 -5.03 -9.27 0.87
CA GLU A 47 -6.35 -9.14 1.51
C GLU A 47 -7.44 -8.80 0.50
N GLY A 48 -7.12 -7.97 -0.50
CA GLY A 48 -8.10 -7.54 -1.48
C GLY A 48 -7.62 -6.40 -2.37
N SER A 49 -8.45 -6.04 -3.32
CA SER A 49 -8.20 -4.91 -4.22
C SER A 49 -9.48 -4.17 -4.57
N LEU A 50 -9.39 -2.86 -4.73
CA LEU A 50 -10.47 -2.00 -5.20
C LEU A 50 -10.03 -1.25 -6.46
N ILE A 51 -11.01 -0.94 -7.32
CA ILE A 51 -10.81 -0.03 -8.44
C ILE A 51 -11.65 1.20 -8.16
N LYS A 52 -11.04 2.37 -8.31
CA LYS A 52 -11.70 3.66 -8.23
C LYS A 52 -11.67 4.31 -9.61
N LEU A 53 -12.85 4.50 -10.17
CA LEU A 53 -13.00 5.30 -11.38
C LEU A 53 -12.77 6.78 -11.02
N THR A 54 -11.93 7.44 -11.80
CA THR A 54 -11.69 8.88 -11.69
C THR A 54 -12.10 9.55 -13.01
N SER A 55 -12.14 10.88 -13.04
CA SER A 55 -12.45 11.63 -14.26
C SER A 55 -11.42 11.48 -15.38
N LYS A 56 -10.20 11.00 -15.07
CA LYS A 56 -9.11 10.83 -16.05
C LYS A 56 -8.92 9.37 -16.43
N GLN A 57 -8.61 8.53 -15.45
CA GLN A 57 -8.30 7.12 -15.64
C GLN A 57 -8.59 6.33 -14.36
N PRO A 58 -8.94 5.04 -14.46
CA PRO A 58 -9.10 4.21 -13.27
C PRO A 58 -7.79 4.08 -12.49
N VAL A 59 -7.91 3.95 -11.18
CA VAL A 59 -6.80 3.64 -10.28
C VAL A 59 -7.17 2.45 -9.40
N GLY A 60 -6.18 1.63 -9.07
CA GLY A 60 -6.32 0.48 -8.21
C GLY A 60 -5.73 0.74 -6.83
N PHE A 61 -6.32 0.15 -5.81
CA PHE A 61 -5.69 0.02 -4.50
C PHE A 61 -5.68 -1.46 -4.11
N VAL A 62 -4.55 -1.94 -3.64
CA VAL A 62 -4.33 -3.36 -3.32
C VAL A 62 -3.79 -3.47 -1.91
N THR A 63 -4.55 -4.13 -1.04
CA THR A 63 -4.24 -4.22 0.39
C THR A 63 -3.63 -5.57 0.73
N PHE A 64 -2.62 -5.53 1.59
CA PHE A 64 -1.95 -6.68 2.16
C PHE A 64 -2.09 -6.72 3.69
N ASP A 65 -1.87 -7.90 4.27
CA ASP A 65 -1.83 -8.11 5.73
C ASP A 65 -0.66 -7.36 6.40
N SER A 66 0.40 -7.11 5.62
CA SER A 66 1.67 -6.57 6.10
C SER A 66 2.35 -5.73 5.01
N ARG A 67 3.16 -4.78 5.47
CA ARG A 67 4.02 -3.96 4.60
C ARG A 67 4.99 -4.80 3.78
N SER A 68 5.66 -5.76 4.41
CA SER A 68 6.65 -6.62 3.75
C SER A 68 6.03 -7.41 2.59
N GLY A 69 4.77 -7.86 2.74
CA GLY A 69 4.00 -8.46 1.66
C GLY A 69 3.74 -7.48 0.51
N ALA A 70 3.32 -6.25 0.82
CA ALA A 70 3.10 -5.20 -0.17
C ALA A 70 4.39 -4.81 -0.91
N GLU A 71 5.52 -4.65 -0.20
CA GLU A 71 6.82 -4.34 -0.81
C GLU A 71 7.32 -5.48 -1.70
N ALA A 72 7.19 -6.73 -1.26
CA ALA A 72 7.56 -7.88 -2.07
C ALA A 72 6.76 -7.94 -3.38
N ALA A 73 5.44 -7.68 -3.32
CA ALA A 73 4.59 -7.61 -4.49
C ALA A 73 4.99 -6.45 -5.44
N LYS A 74 5.22 -5.26 -4.90
CA LYS A 74 5.67 -4.09 -5.65
C LYS A 74 6.98 -4.36 -6.40
N ASN A 75 7.97 -4.94 -5.70
CA ASN A 75 9.29 -5.24 -6.24
C ASN A 75 9.22 -6.33 -7.32
N ALA A 76 8.41 -7.37 -7.13
CA ALA A 76 8.26 -8.46 -8.10
C ALA A 76 7.56 -8.03 -9.39
N LEU A 77 6.69 -7.01 -9.32
CA LEU A 77 5.94 -6.50 -10.46
C LEU A 77 6.63 -5.30 -11.16
N ASN A 78 7.87 -4.96 -10.77
CA ASN A 78 8.60 -3.79 -11.26
C ASN A 78 7.79 -2.48 -11.15
N MET A 79 6.96 -2.35 -10.12
CA MET A 79 6.13 -1.17 -9.89
C MET A 79 6.98 -0.08 -9.19
N THR A 80 8.02 0.42 -9.85
CA THR A 80 8.86 1.55 -9.38
C THR A 80 8.49 2.86 -10.04
#